data_AF-P17435-F1
#
_entry.id   AF-P17435-F1
#
_cell.length_a   1.000
_cell.length_b   1.000
_cell.length_c   1.000
_cell.angle_alpha   90.00
_cell.angle_beta   90.00
_cell.angle_gamma   90.00
#
_symmetry.space_group_name_H-M   'P 1'
#
loop_
_entity.id
_entity.type
_entity.pdbx_description
1 polymer ?
#
loop_
_entity_poly.entity_id
_entity_poly.type
_entity_poly.pdbx_seq_one_letter_code
_entity_poly.pdbx_strand_id
1 'polypeptide(L)'
;MPEGPEPLDWTGQALECGACRFQDLLESGHCGLGWSCLNDRYAKRIERFFLLNPELADENLGHPYFETRVQAARTASVFRLPRLLADEDPAVRGMAVLRLPAAHAERLIRDPDRAVRIAVAHRLPPGGLLPMLQDKDGHVRLIVARRAETGMLPMLCADPDPEVRAEVARRIDPAFLDRFRTDPEPLVRRVAARRRPGLFVADDDLRVRHTVAEEGGREELRRLVSDPEDIIRETAIQRLAHLKE
;
A
#
# COMPACT_ATOMS: atom_id res chain seq x y z
N MET A 1 9.76 -6.76 -31.99
CA MET A 1 9.10 -8.07 -31.77
C MET A 1 7.83 -7.83 -30.98
N PRO A 2 6.73 -8.54 -31.24
CA PRO A 2 5.55 -8.47 -30.37
C PRO A 2 5.96 -8.84 -28.93
N GLU A 3 5.53 -8.04 -27.95
CA GLU A 3 5.81 -8.29 -26.52
C GLU A 3 4.62 -9.01 -25.90
N GLY A 4 4.85 -10.17 -25.27
CA GLY A 4 3.81 -10.89 -24.53
C GLY A 4 3.07 -11.95 -25.37
N PRO A 5 1.85 -12.35 -24.95
CA PRO A 5 1.12 -13.47 -25.55
C PRO A 5 0.63 -13.16 -26.97
N GLU A 6 0.11 -14.16 -27.68
CA GLU A 6 -0.55 -13.96 -28.98
C GLU A 6 -1.58 -12.81 -28.92
N PRO A 7 -1.59 -11.89 -29.91
CA PRO A 7 -2.56 -10.80 -29.99
C PRO A 7 -3.95 -11.33 -30.30
N LEU A 8 -4.74 -11.48 -29.24
CA LEU A 8 -6.15 -11.86 -29.29
C LEU A 8 -6.96 -10.80 -28.53
N ASP A 9 -8.22 -10.67 -28.88
CA ASP A 9 -9.15 -9.86 -28.10
C ASP A 9 -9.47 -10.51 -26.74
N TRP A 10 -10.24 -9.81 -25.92
CA TRP A 10 -10.62 -10.27 -24.58
C TRP A 10 -11.58 -11.47 -24.58
N THR A 11 -12.16 -11.83 -25.74
CA THR A 11 -12.96 -13.04 -25.92
C THR A 11 -12.14 -14.22 -26.45
N GLY A 12 -10.88 -13.97 -26.81
CA GLY A 12 -9.96 -14.95 -27.38
C GLY A 12 -10.02 -15.05 -28.90
N GLN A 13 -10.68 -14.11 -29.57
CA GLN A 13 -10.74 -14.05 -31.04
C GLN A 13 -9.56 -13.28 -31.62
N ALA A 14 -9.25 -13.55 -32.89
CA ALA A 14 -8.21 -12.82 -33.62
C ALA A 14 -8.62 -11.36 -33.80
N LEU A 15 -7.66 -10.46 -33.62
CA LEU A 15 -7.87 -9.03 -33.83
C LEU A 15 -7.75 -8.69 -35.32
N GLU A 16 -8.75 -8.00 -35.86
CA GLU A 16 -8.78 -7.56 -37.26
C GLU A 16 -8.57 -6.05 -37.39
N CYS A 17 -7.38 -5.64 -37.84
CA CYS A 17 -7.06 -4.22 -38.03
C CYS A 17 -7.90 -3.54 -39.13
N GLY A 18 -8.25 -4.26 -40.20
CA GLY A 18 -8.98 -3.68 -41.34
C GLY A 18 -10.44 -3.31 -41.08
N ALA A 19 -11.03 -3.84 -40.00
CA ALA A 19 -12.38 -3.49 -39.55
C ALA A 19 -12.35 -2.57 -38.31
N CYS A 20 -11.16 -2.21 -37.83
CA CYS A 20 -11.00 -1.47 -36.60
C CYS A 20 -11.17 0.03 -36.83
N ARG A 21 -12.00 0.70 -36.02
CA ARG A 21 -12.21 2.16 -36.07
C ARG A 21 -10.95 3.01 -35.81
N PHE A 22 -9.84 2.39 -35.39
CA PHE A 22 -8.56 3.03 -35.11
C PHE A 22 -7.50 2.71 -36.16
N GLN A 23 -7.89 2.20 -37.34
CA GLN A 23 -6.97 1.77 -38.40
C GLN A 23 -5.99 2.88 -38.80
N ASP A 24 -6.42 4.14 -38.82
CA ASP A 24 -5.57 5.29 -39.17
C ASP A 24 -4.37 5.47 -38.22
N LEU A 25 -4.44 4.95 -36.99
CA LEU A 25 -3.34 4.99 -36.01
C LEU A 25 -2.22 3.97 -36.31
N LEU A 26 -2.42 3.05 -37.25
CA LEU A 26 -1.40 2.09 -37.66
C LEU A 26 -0.26 2.80 -38.41
N GLU A 27 -0.60 3.76 -39.27
CA GLU A 27 0.39 4.49 -40.08
C GLU A 27 1.32 5.36 -39.21
N SER A 28 0.77 5.94 -38.14
CA SER A 28 1.56 6.71 -37.16
C SER A 28 2.29 5.84 -36.14
N GLY A 29 2.10 4.51 -36.14
CA GLY A 29 2.70 3.59 -35.17
C GLY A 29 2.14 3.72 -33.75
N HIS A 30 1.03 4.44 -33.57
CA HIS A 30 0.35 4.60 -32.29
C HIS A 30 -0.56 3.40 -31.93
N CYS A 31 -0.81 2.52 -32.90
CA CYS A 31 -1.50 1.25 -32.76
C CYS A 31 -0.72 0.14 -33.50
N GLY A 32 -0.93 -1.12 -33.13
CA GLY A 32 -0.39 -2.29 -33.83
C GLY A 32 -0.61 -3.60 -33.08
N LEU A 33 -0.91 -4.67 -33.80
CA LEU A 33 -1.04 -6.02 -33.22
C LEU A 33 0.26 -6.44 -32.55
N GLY A 34 0.14 -7.05 -31.38
CA GLY A 34 1.32 -7.48 -30.61
C GLY A 34 2.08 -6.34 -29.93
N TRP A 35 1.66 -5.09 -30.13
CA TRP A 35 2.38 -3.88 -29.74
C TRP A 35 1.54 -2.93 -28.88
N SER A 36 0.48 -2.36 -29.43
CA SER A 36 -0.34 -1.31 -28.83
C SER A 36 -1.75 -1.44 -29.39
N CYS A 37 -2.70 -1.96 -28.62
CA CYS A 37 -4.08 -2.12 -29.08
C CYS A 37 -5.01 -2.15 -27.88
N LEU A 38 -6.05 -1.30 -27.90
CA LEU A 38 -7.03 -1.23 -26.80
C LEU A 38 -7.97 -2.43 -26.73
N ASN A 39 -8.14 -3.14 -27.87
CA ASN A 39 -8.97 -4.34 -27.97
C ASN A 39 -8.21 -5.61 -27.59
N ASP A 40 -6.90 -5.55 -27.36
CA ASP A 40 -6.09 -6.70 -26.97
C ASP A 40 -6.43 -7.13 -25.53
N ARG A 41 -6.33 -8.42 -25.24
CA ARG A 41 -6.49 -8.95 -23.87
C ARG A 41 -5.32 -8.65 -22.94
N TYR A 42 -4.16 -8.28 -23.48
CA TYR A 42 -2.96 -8.08 -22.67
C TYR A 42 -2.82 -6.64 -22.18
N ALA A 43 -3.01 -6.45 -20.87
CA ALA A 43 -3.07 -5.13 -20.21
C ALA A 43 -1.94 -4.15 -20.60
N LYS A 44 -0.69 -4.60 -20.78
CA LYS A 44 0.42 -3.72 -21.19
C LYS A 44 0.25 -3.10 -22.57
N ARG A 45 -0.39 -3.81 -23.51
CA ARG A 45 -0.65 -3.31 -24.87
C ARG A 45 -1.78 -2.30 -24.87
N ILE A 46 -2.78 -2.51 -24.01
CA ILE A 46 -3.87 -1.56 -23.77
C ILE A 46 -3.32 -0.30 -23.08
N GLU A 47 -2.49 -0.45 -22.05
CA GLU A 47 -1.82 0.66 -21.37
C GLU A 47 -1.01 1.49 -22.37
N ARG A 48 -0.19 0.84 -23.20
CA ARG A 48 0.57 1.51 -24.26
C ARG A 48 -0.32 2.26 -25.25
N PHE A 49 -1.47 1.68 -25.60
CA PHE A 49 -2.43 2.35 -26.48
C PHE A 49 -2.89 3.70 -25.91
N PHE A 50 -3.28 3.76 -24.63
CA PHE A 50 -3.70 5.01 -24.02
C PHE A 50 -2.55 5.95 -23.65
N LEU A 51 -1.31 5.44 -23.54
CA LEU A 51 -0.13 6.28 -23.42
C LEU A 51 0.18 7.01 -24.74
N LEU A 52 -0.02 6.35 -25.89
CA LEU A 52 0.21 6.92 -27.22
C LEU A 52 -0.97 7.75 -27.74
N ASN A 53 -2.19 7.46 -27.28
CA ASN A 53 -3.44 8.10 -27.72
C ASN A 53 -4.29 8.55 -26.52
N PRO A 54 -3.79 9.48 -25.68
CA PRO A 54 -4.47 9.88 -24.46
C PRO A 54 -5.85 10.53 -24.69
N GLU A 55 -6.05 11.18 -25.84
CA GLU A 55 -7.30 11.81 -26.26
C GLU A 55 -8.46 10.81 -26.46
N LEU A 56 -8.15 9.53 -26.73
CA LEU A 56 -9.14 8.47 -26.91
C LEU A 56 -9.61 7.87 -25.59
N ALA A 57 -9.01 8.24 -24.44
CA ALA A 57 -9.34 7.61 -23.17
C ALA A 57 -10.81 7.86 -22.75
N ASP A 58 -11.31 9.09 -22.90
CA ASP A 58 -12.65 9.48 -22.45
C ASP A 58 -13.78 8.67 -23.10
N GLU A 59 -13.68 8.45 -24.41
CA GLU A 59 -14.68 7.72 -25.20
C GLU A 59 -14.62 6.19 -24.99
N ASN A 60 -13.48 5.66 -24.52
CA ASN A 60 -13.27 4.22 -24.31
C ASN A 60 -13.52 3.76 -22.87
N LEU A 61 -13.97 4.65 -21.98
CA LEU A 61 -14.40 4.31 -20.63
C LEU A 61 -15.64 3.38 -20.56
N GLY A 62 -16.39 3.23 -21.66
CA GLY A 62 -17.54 2.32 -21.77
C GLY A 62 -17.23 0.99 -22.45
N HIS A 63 -15.95 0.66 -22.64
CA HIS A 63 -15.55 -0.54 -23.36
C HIS A 63 -16.01 -1.83 -22.64
N PRO A 64 -16.43 -2.89 -23.36
CA PRO A 64 -16.91 -4.14 -22.74
C PRO A 64 -15.87 -4.81 -21.83
N TYR A 65 -14.60 -4.76 -22.22
CA TYR A 65 -13.51 -5.32 -21.44
C TYR A 65 -13.07 -4.40 -20.31
N PHE A 66 -13.04 -4.92 -19.07
CA PHE A 66 -12.77 -4.12 -17.89
C PHE A 66 -11.33 -3.58 -17.88
N GLU A 67 -10.33 -4.32 -18.33
CA GLU A 67 -8.94 -3.85 -18.38
C GLU A 67 -8.81 -2.66 -19.31
N THR A 68 -9.51 -2.64 -20.45
CA THR A 68 -9.60 -1.44 -21.30
C THR A 68 -10.20 -0.27 -20.54
N ARG A 69 -11.28 -0.48 -19.79
CA ARG A 69 -11.87 0.59 -18.94
C ARG A 69 -10.88 1.07 -17.87
N VAL A 70 -10.13 0.18 -17.22
CA VAL A 70 -9.10 0.52 -16.23
C VAL A 70 -8.01 1.37 -16.87
N GLN A 71 -7.45 0.94 -18.00
CA GLN A 71 -6.37 1.68 -18.66
C GLN A 71 -6.86 3.02 -19.22
N ALA A 72 -8.08 3.06 -19.80
CA ALA A 72 -8.72 4.31 -20.19
C ALA A 72 -8.91 5.23 -18.97
N ALA A 73 -9.38 4.69 -17.83
CA ALA A 73 -9.57 5.41 -16.59
C ALA A 73 -8.27 5.92 -15.96
N ARG A 74 -7.09 5.41 -16.33
CA ARG A 74 -5.79 5.97 -15.90
C ARG A 74 -5.46 7.28 -16.60
N THR A 75 -5.91 7.46 -17.84
CA THR A 75 -5.55 8.59 -18.70
C THR A 75 -6.68 9.60 -18.86
N ALA A 76 -7.94 9.14 -18.87
CA ALA A 76 -9.13 9.95 -19.12
C ALA A 76 -9.21 11.22 -18.25
N SER A 77 -9.98 12.20 -18.70
CA SER A 77 -10.27 13.39 -17.93
C SER A 77 -10.93 13.04 -16.59
N VAL A 78 -10.46 13.65 -15.49
CA VAL A 78 -11.00 13.42 -14.14
C VAL A 78 -12.51 13.69 -14.07
N PHE A 79 -13.03 14.58 -14.91
CA PHE A 79 -14.45 14.91 -14.99
C PHE A 79 -15.32 13.77 -15.53
N ARG A 80 -14.74 12.78 -16.22
CA ARG A 80 -15.45 11.61 -16.74
C ARG A 80 -15.45 10.41 -15.79
N LEU A 81 -14.60 10.41 -14.76
CA LEU A 81 -14.43 9.29 -13.84
C LEU A 81 -15.56 9.06 -12.83
N PRO A 82 -16.36 10.06 -12.38
CA PRO A 82 -17.36 9.82 -11.32
C PRO A 82 -18.37 8.71 -11.64
N ARG A 83 -18.69 8.47 -12.92
CA ARG A 83 -19.58 7.37 -13.34
C ARG A 83 -18.99 5.98 -13.07
N LEU A 84 -17.67 5.86 -13.11
CA LEU A 84 -16.96 4.59 -12.92
C LEU A 84 -16.95 4.13 -11.46
N LEU A 85 -17.37 4.97 -10.52
CA LEU A 85 -17.59 4.55 -9.14
C LEU A 85 -18.71 3.50 -9.00
N ALA A 86 -19.57 3.38 -10.02
CA ALA A 86 -20.62 2.37 -10.09
C ALA A 86 -20.30 1.24 -11.10
N ASP A 87 -19.05 1.17 -11.58
CA ASP A 87 -18.63 0.09 -12.49
C ASP A 87 -18.76 -1.28 -11.81
N GLU A 88 -19.14 -2.30 -12.57
CA GLU A 88 -19.26 -3.68 -12.07
C GLU A 88 -17.91 -4.22 -11.59
N ASP A 89 -16.82 -3.81 -12.24
CA ASP A 89 -15.49 -4.34 -11.99
C ASP A 89 -14.76 -3.55 -10.89
N PRO A 90 -14.24 -4.22 -9.85
CA PRO A 90 -13.56 -3.56 -8.73
C PRO A 90 -12.27 -2.85 -9.13
N ALA A 91 -11.52 -3.33 -10.14
CA ALA A 91 -10.31 -2.65 -10.58
C ALA A 91 -10.66 -1.30 -11.25
N VAL A 92 -11.78 -1.22 -11.97
CA VAL A 92 -12.28 0.03 -12.54
C VAL A 92 -12.71 1.01 -11.46
N ARG A 93 -13.50 0.54 -10.48
CA ARG A 93 -13.90 1.37 -9.32
C ARG A 93 -12.69 1.88 -8.55
N GLY A 94 -11.72 1.00 -8.28
CA GLY A 94 -10.47 1.35 -7.58
C GLY A 94 -9.66 2.40 -8.31
N MET A 95 -9.51 2.27 -9.64
CA MET A 95 -8.82 3.27 -10.46
C MET A 95 -9.51 4.64 -10.42
N ALA A 96 -10.84 4.65 -10.50
CA ALA A 96 -11.61 5.89 -10.38
C ALA A 96 -11.38 6.55 -9.02
N VAL A 97 -11.41 5.78 -7.92
CA VAL A 97 -11.12 6.28 -6.57
C VAL A 97 -9.74 6.90 -6.47
N LEU A 98 -8.70 6.25 -6.99
CA LEU A 98 -7.32 6.76 -6.90
C LEU A 98 -7.16 8.14 -7.54
N ARG A 99 -7.87 8.41 -8.64
CA ARG A 99 -7.76 9.67 -9.39
C ARG A 99 -8.73 10.75 -8.95
N LEU A 100 -9.90 10.38 -8.43
CA LEU A 100 -10.91 11.34 -8.00
C LEU A 100 -10.52 12.08 -6.70
N PRO A 101 -11.09 13.28 -6.44
CA PRO A 101 -10.96 13.96 -5.15
C PRO A 101 -11.49 13.10 -3.99
N ALA A 102 -10.93 13.30 -2.78
CA ALA A 102 -11.22 12.46 -1.61
C ALA A 102 -12.72 12.31 -1.28
N ALA A 103 -13.54 13.35 -1.48
CA ALA A 103 -14.98 13.30 -1.25
C ALA A 103 -15.70 12.19 -2.07
N HIS A 104 -15.15 11.79 -3.21
CA HIS A 104 -15.69 10.69 -4.00
C HIS A 104 -15.32 9.32 -3.41
N ALA A 105 -14.17 9.20 -2.77
CA ALA A 105 -13.68 7.95 -2.18
C ALA A 105 -14.57 7.49 -1.01
N GLU A 106 -15.12 8.42 -0.23
CA GLU A 106 -16.01 8.13 0.90
C GLU A 106 -17.24 7.29 0.49
N ARG A 107 -17.73 7.45 -0.74
CA ARG A 107 -18.87 6.70 -1.29
C ARG A 107 -18.60 5.19 -1.37
N LEU A 108 -17.33 4.79 -1.46
CA LEU A 108 -16.89 3.40 -1.61
C LEU A 108 -16.14 2.89 -0.38
N ILE A 109 -16.23 3.57 0.76
CA ILE A 109 -15.55 3.16 2.01
C ILE A 109 -15.98 1.77 2.50
N ARG A 110 -17.18 1.32 2.12
CA ARG A 110 -17.73 -0.02 2.42
C ARG A 110 -17.83 -0.92 1.19
N ASP A 111 -17.06 -0.63 0.13
CA ASP A 111 -17.07 -1.48 -1.07
C ASP A 111 -16.79 -2.95 -0.71
N PRO A 112 -17.53 -3.92 -1.27
CA PRO A 112 -17.32 -5.33 -0.97
C PRO A 112 -15.89 -5.80 -1.29
N ASP A 113 -15.26 -5.21 -2.31
CA ASP A 113 -13.94 -5.58 -2.79
C ASP A 113 -12.83 -4.88 -1.99
N ARG A 114 -11.83 -5.66 -1.57
CA ARG A 114 -10.70 -5.15 -0.77
C ARG A 114 -9.81 -4.19 -1.54
N ALA A 115 -9.61 -4.36 -2.84
CA ALA A 115 -8.76 -3.50 -3.66
C ALA A 115 -9.35 -2.09 -3.79
N VAL A 116 -10.69 -2.00 -3.86
CA VAL A 116 -11.39 -0.71 -3.82
C VAL A 116 -11.20 -0.05 -2.45
N ARG A 117 -11.39 -0.79 -1.34
CA ARG A 117 -11.16 -0.24 0.00
C ARG A 117 -9.70 0.18 0.22
N ILE A 118 -8.73 -0.52 -0.35
CA ILE A 118 -7.32 -0.09 -0.37
C ILE A 118 -7.16 1.26 -1.08
N ALA A 119 -7.75 1.43 -2.26
CA ALA A 119 -7.74 2.70 -2.98
C ALA A 119 -8.38 3.83 -2.15
N VAL A 120 -9.50 3.56 -1.48
CA VAL A 120 -10.15 4.51 -0.56
C VAL A 120 -9.23 4.88 0.59
N ALA A 121 -8.61 3.89 1.25
CA ALA A 121 -7.68 4.08 2.35
C ALA A 121 -6.42 4.85 1.94
N HIS A 122 -6.06 4.88 0.65
CA HIS A 122 -4.99 5.75 0.12
C HIS A 122 -5.47 7.17 -0.20
N ARG A 123 -6.77 7.37 -0.44
CA ARG A 123 -7.31 8.66 -0.88
C ARG A 123 -7.89 9.54 0.22
N LEU A 124 -8.46 8.94 1.26
CA LEU A 124 -9.04 9.71 2.36
C LEU A 124 -7.96 10.56 3.06
N PRO A 125 -8.30 11.77 3.56
CA PRO A 125 -7.41 12.52 4.45
C PRO A 125 -7.21 11.75 5.77
N PRO A 126 -6.13 12.01 6.52
CA PRO A 126 -5.85 11.33 7.80
C PRO A 126 -7.05 11.27 8.77
N GLY A 127 -7.76 12.39 8.97
CA GLY A 127 -8.94 12.46 9.83
C GLY A 127 -10.17 11.70 9.32
N GLY A 128 -10.22 11.37 8.01
CA GLY A 128 -11.30 10.61 7.40
C GLY A 128 -11.14 9.09 7.49
N LEU A 129 -10.02 8.59 8.01
CA LEU A 129 -9.73 7.15 8.07
C LEU A 129 -10.38 6.43 9.25
N LEU A 130 -10.97 7.17 10.21
CA LEU A 130 -11.63 6.61 11.39
C LEU A 130 -12.60 5.46 11.07
N PRO A 131 -13.48 5.54 10.04
CA PRO A 131 -14.42 4.45 9.75
C PRO A 131 -13.76 3.17 9.22
N MET A 132 -12.48 3.23 8.83
CA MET A 132 -11.72 2.10 8.27
C MET A 132 -10.82 1.41 9.31
N LEU A 133 -10.76 1.92 10.54
CA LEU A 133 -9.94 1.33 11.62
C LEU A 133 -10.31 -0.14 11.90
N GLN A 134 -11.57 -0.52 11.69
CA GLN A 134 -12.08 -1.87 11.92
C GLN A 134 -12.35 -2.62 10.60
N ASP A 135 -11.69 -2.24 9.50
CA ASP A 135 -11.85 -2.99 8.24
C ASP A 135 -11.51 -4.47 8.46
N LYS A 136 -12.29 -5.36 7.81
CA LYS A 136 -12.06 -6.80 7.88
C LYS A 136 -10.70 -7.23 7.32
N ASP A 137 -10.13 -6.45 6.40
CA ASP A 137 -8.87 -6.72 5.74
C ASP A 137 -7.67 -6.09 6.50
N GLY A 138 -6.70 -6.92 6.88
CA GLY A 138 -5.51 -6.45 7.60
C GLY A 138 -4.66 -5.45 6.81
N HIS A 139 -4.59 -5.59 5.48
CA HIS A 139 -3.82 -4.66 4.65
C HIS A 139 -4.47 -3.26 4.59
N VAL A 140 -5.80 -3.20 4.59
CA VAL A 140 -6.53 -1.92 4.72
C VAL A 140 -6.21 -1.28 6.07
N ARG A 141 -6.30 -2.03 7.17
CA ARG A 141 -5.96 -1.52 8.51
C ARG A 141 -4.51 -1.08 8.63
N LEU A 142 -3.58 -1.74 7.92
CA LEU A 142 -2.17 -1.32 7.87
C LEU A 142 -1.98 0.03 7.16
N ILE A 143 -2.67 0.26 6.03
CA ILE A 143 -2.66 1.57 5.36
C ILE A 143 -3.26 2.63 6.28
N VAL A 144 -4.35 2.33 6.98
CA VAL A 144 -4.94 3.21 7.99
C VAL A 144 -3.91 3.52 9.08
N ALA A 145 -3.25 2.51 9.65
CA ALA A 145 -2.23 2.69 10.69
C ALA A 145 -1.04 3.53 10.23
N ARG A 146 -0.69 3.54 8.94
CA ARG A 146 0.37 4.38 8.35
C ARG A 146 -0.03 5.84 8.16
N ARG A 147 -1.33 6.11 7.93
CA ARG A 147 -1.82 7.42 7.47
C ARG A 147 -2.69 8.16 8.48
N ALA A 148 -3.35 7.45 9.40
CA ALA A 148 -4.21 8.04 10.41
C ALA A 148 -3.44 9.01 11.31
N GLU A 149 -4.16 9.98 11.88
CA GLU A 149 -3.63 10.87 12.90
C GLU A 149 -3.13 10.07 14.11
N THR A 150 -2.06 10.54 14.75
CA THR A 150 -1.44 9.84 15.88
C THR A 150 -2.40 9.66 17.06
N GLY A 151 -3.35 10.57 17.24
CA GLY A 151 -4.41 10.47 18.25
C GLY A 151 -5.38 9.29 18.06
N MET A 152 -5.46 8.72 16.85
CA MET A 152 -6.31 7.55 16.55
C MET A 152 -5.59 6.22 16.78
N LEU A 153 -4.25 6.22 16.78
CA LEU A 153 -3.42 5.02 16.89
C LEU A 153 -3.64 4.19 18.18
N PRO A 154 -3.99 4.78 19.35
CA PRO A 154 -4.34 3.99 20.52
C PRO A 154 -5.47 2.96 20.30
N MET A 155 -6.36 3.18 19.32
CA MET A 155 -7.45 2.25 18.98
C MET A 155 -6.97 1.00 18.23
N LEU A 156 -5.74 1.02 17.68
CA LEU A 156 -5.14 -0.08 16.93
C LEU A 156 -4.06 -0.83 17.74
N CYS A 157 -3.82 -0.46 18.99
CA CYS A 157 -2.82 -1.13 19.84
C CYS A 157 -3.07 -2.64 20.02
N ALA A 158 -4.34 -3.06 19.95
CA ALA A 158 -4.76 -4.46 20.08
C ALA A 158 -5.19 -5.08 18.74
N ASP A 159 -4.75 -4.52 17.60
CA ASP A 159 -5.07 -5.08 16.29
C ASP A 159 -4.59 -6.55 16.21
N PRO A 160 -5.39 -7.48 15.67
CA PRO A 160 -4.97 -8.87 15.54
C PRO A 160 -3.73 -9.04 14.65
N ASP A 161 -3.49 -8.13 13.70
CA ASP A 161 -2.36 -8.18 12.78
C ASP A 161 -1.08 -7.56 13.42
N PRO A 162 -0.01 -8.35 13.60
CA PRO A 162 1.25 -7.84 14.15
C PRO A 162 1.91 -6.74 13.30
N GLU A 163 1.73 -6.74 11.97
CA GLU A 163 2.27 -5.67 11.13
C GLU A 163 1.59 -4.33 11.42
N VAL A 164 0.27 -4.37 11.67
CA VAL A 164 -0.50 -3.20 12.11
C VAL A 164 0.00 -2.72 13.47
N ARG A 165 0.13 -3.61 14.45
CA ARG A 165 0.65 -3.25 15.79
C ARG A 165 2.08 -2.69 15.73
N ALA A 166 2.94 -3.22 14.86
CA ALA A 166 4.29 -2.71 14.64
C ALA A 166 4.27 -1.29 14.03
N GLU A 167 3.36 -1.01 13.09
CA GLU A 167 3.16 0.35 12.57
C GLU A 167 2.65 1.31 13.64
N VAL A 168 1.71 0.86 14.48
CA VAL A 168 1.22 1.64 15.63
C VAL A 168 2.38 1.95 16.57
N ALA A 169 3.19 0.97 16.97
CA ALA A 169 4.35 1.16 17.84
C ALA A 169 5.37 2.15 17.24
N ARG A 170 5.51 2.21 15.91
CA ARG A 170 6.41 3.16 15.23
C ARG A 170 5.95 4.60 15.36
N ARG A 171 4.64 4.85 15.33
CA ARG A 171 4.06 6.21 15.16
C ARG A 171 3.34 6.76 16.39
N ILE A 172 2.85 5.91 17.29
CA ILE A 172 2.07 6.32 18.46
C ILE A 172 2.88 7.24 19.38
N ASP A 173 2.22 8.08 20.18
CA ASP A 173 2.92 8.89 21.18
C ASP A 173 3.74 7.98 22.13
N PRO A 174 5.00 8.32 22.44
CA PRO A 174 5.86 7.51 23.31
C PRO A 174 5.25 7.15 24.67
N ALA A 175 4.31 7.93 25.20
CA ALA A 175 3.61 7.64 26.45
C ALA A 175 2.79 6.34 26.40
N PHE A 176 2.41 5.87 25.21
CA PHE A 176 1.65 4.63 25.04
C PHE A 176 2.52 3.38 24.77
N LEU A 177 3.84 3.53 24.63
CA LEU A 177 4.71 2.41 24.22
C LEU A 177 4.78 1.26 25.25
N ASP A 178 4.49 1.52 26.53
CA ASP A 178 4.40 0.46 27.55
C ASP A 178 3.33 -0.60 27.24
N ARG A 179 2.30 -0.25 26.46
CA ARG A 179 1.27 -1.20 26.02
C ARG A 179 1.83 -2.36 25.20
N PHE A 180 2.98 -2.18 24.54
CA PHE A 180 3.62 -3.21 23.73
C PHE A 180 4.60 -4.07 24.51
N ARG A 181 4.86 -3.81 25.81
CA ARG A 181 5.86 -4.55 26.60
C ARG A 181 5.61 -6.05 26.63
N THR A 182 4.34 -6.46 26.59
CA THR A 182 3.91 -7.86 26.59
C THR A 182 3.27 -8.27 25.26
N ASP A 183 3.55 -7.55 24.17
CA ASP A 183 3.07 -7.95 22.85
C ASP A 183 3.62 -9.34 22.49
N PRO A 184 2.78 -10.28 22.03
CA PRO A 184 3.24 -11.64 21.72
C PRO A 184 4.23 -11.68 20.57
N GLU A 185 4.29 -10.65 19.71
CA GLU A 185 5.18 -10.60 18.56
C GLU A 185 6.48 -9.82 18.90
N PRO A 186 7.65 -10.49 18.93
CA PRO A 186 8.94 -9.81 19.13
C PRO A 186 9.22 -8.68 18.14
N LEU A 187 8.74 -8.76 16.90
CA LEU A 187 8.87 -7.66 15.93
C LEU A 187 8.22 -6.36 16.44
N VAL A 188 7.05 -6.44 17.08
CA VAL A 188 6.35 -5.27 17.62
C VAL A 188 7.12 -4.70 18.81
N ARG A 189 7.54 -5.58 19.74
CA ARG A 189 8.35 -5.20 20.90
C ARG A 189 9.65 -4.53 20.50
N ARG A 190 10.31 -5.04 19.45
CA ARG A 190 11.54 -4.46 18.90
C ARG A 190 11.33 -3.03 18.36
N VAL A 191 10.20 -2.78 17.67
CA VAL A 191 9.87 -1.43 17.19
C VAL A 191 9.63 -0.48 18.37
N ALA A 192 8.92 -0.93 19.40
CA ALA A 192 8.70 -0.14 20.61
C ALA A 192 10.03 0.11 21.39
N ALA A 193 10.88 -0.91 21.51
CA ALA A 193 12.19 -0.84 22.14
C ALA A 193 13.10 0.21 21.49
N ARG A 194 13.08 0.33 20.17
CA ARG A 194 13.85 1.38 19.45
C ARG A 194 13.49 2.80 19.89
N ARG A 195 12.26 3.02 20.37
CA ARG A 195 11.77 4.34 20.78
C ARG A 195 11.79 4.54 22.30
N ARG A 196 11.66 3.47 23.08
CA ARG A 196 11.73 3.48 24.55
C ARG A 196 12.52 2.27 25.08
N PRO A 197 13.86 2.25 24.89
CA PRO A 197 14.70 1.09 25.22
C PRO A 197 14.55 0.62 26.67
N GLY A 198 14.44 1.55 27.63
CA GLY A 198 14.30 1.25 29.06
C GLY A 198 13.14 0.33 29.44
N LEU A 199 12.08 0.26 28.62
CA LEU A 199 10.93 -0.63 28.86
C LEU A 199 11.23 -2.11 28.56
N PHE A 200 12.29 -2.39 27.79
CA PHE A 200 12.55 -3.70 27.18
C PHE A 200 13.92 -4.29 27.56
N VAL A 201 14.60 -3.73 28.57
CA VAL A 201 15.95 -4.20 28.98
C VAL A 201 15.96 -5.68 29.41
N ALA A 202 14.87 -6.14 30.01
CA ALA A 202 14.71 -7.52 30.48
C ALA A 202 13.78 -8.35 29.57
N ASP A 203 13.67 -7.96 28.30
CA ASP A 203 12.86 -8.68 27.31
C ASP A 203 13.42 -10.11 27.09
N ASP A 204 12.53 -11.08 26.87
CA ASP A 204 12.91 -12.48 26.68
C ASP A 204 13.54 -12.75 25.30
N ASP A 205 13.19 -11.95 24.28
CA ASP A 205 13.72 -12.09 22.93
C ASP A 205 15.06 -11.33 22.79
N LEU A 206 16.10 -12.08 22.42
CA LEU A 206 17.45 -11.52 22.25
C LEU A 206 17.51 -10.37 21.23
N ARG A 207 16.66 -10.36 20.20
CA ARG A 207 16.65 -9.32 19.15
C ARG A 207 16.09 -8.02 19.70
N VAL A 208 15.15 -8.10 20.64
CA VAL A 208 14.61 -6.94 21.35
C VAL A 208 15.68 -6.39 22.29
N ARG A 209 16.30 -7.22 23.13
CA ARG A 209 17.42 -6.80 24.00
C ARG A 209 18.60 -6.25 23.22
N HIS A 210 18.93 -6.83 22.06
CA HIS A 210 19.95 -6.27 21.17
C HIS A 210 19.57 -4.88 20.66
N THR A 211 18.30 -4.64 20.31
CA THR A 211 17.82 -3.29 19.95
C THR A 211 17.93 -2.33 21.13
N VAL A 212 17.69 -2.78 22.36
CA VAL A 212 17.95 -1.97 23.57
C VAL A 212 19.44 -1.68 23.72
N ALA A 213 20.32 -2.64 23.42
CA ALA A 213 21.76 -2.43 23.41
C ALA A 213 22.17 -1.42 22.35
N GLU A 214 21.54 -1.40 21.18
CA GLU A 214 21.83 -0.46 20.08
C GLU A 214 21.30 0.97 20.34
N GLU A 215 20.17 1.11 21.03
CA GLU A 215 19.42 2.38 21.09
C GLU A 215 19.37 2.98 22.51
N GLY A 216 19.64 2.17 23.54
CA GLY A 216 19.55 2.54 24.95
C GLY A 216 20.57 3.58 25.39
N GLY A 217 20.26 4.26 26.49
CA GLY A 217 21.15 5.20 27.16
C GLY A 217 22.05 4.49 28.19
N ARG A 218 22.79 5.28 28.97
CA ARG A 218 23.78 4.75 29.93
C ARG A 218 23.16 3.78 30.96
N GLU A 219 21.94 4.03 31.43
CA GLU A 219 21.28 3.18 32.42
C GLU A 219 20.92 1.80 31.84
N GLU A 220 20.36 1.76 30.62
CA GLU A 220 20.07 0.50 29.93
C GLU A 220 21.35 -0.27 29.63
N LEU A 221 22.37 0.40 29.10
CA LEU A 221 23.64 -0.23 28.75
C LEU A 221 24.34 -0.85 29.97
N ARG A 222 24.34 -0.17 31.13
CA ARG A 222 24.89 -0.72 32.38
C ARG A 222 24.20 -2.00 32.83
N ARG A 223 22.92 -2.19 32.50
CA ARG A 223 22.19 -3.43 32.80
C ARG A 223 22.51 -4.55 31.80
N LEU A 224 22.87 -4.19 30.56
CA LEU A 224 23.17 -5.14 29.48
C LEU A 224 24.64 -5.60 29.43
N VAL A 225 25.55 -5.00 30.21
CA VAL A 225 26.95 -5.51 30.28
C VAL A 225 27.04 -6.92 30.89
N SER A 226 26.02 -7.35 31.62
CA SER A 226 25.88 -8.67 32.24
C SER A 226 24.83 -9.54 31.54
N ASP A 227 24.44 -9.17 30.32
CA ASP A 227 23.48 -9.92 29.52
C ASP A 227 23.96 -11.36 29.22
N PRO A 228 23.10 -12.39 29.23
CA PRO A 228 23.52 -13.76 28.92
C PRO A 228 24.07 -13.93 27.50
N GLU A 229 23.67 -13.08 26.54
CA GLU A 229 24.10 -13.16 25.15
C GLU A 229 25.35 -12.32 24.90
N ASP A 230 26.40 -12.96 24.39
CA ASP A 230 27.71 -12.35 24.16
C ASP A 230 27.63 -11.11 23.26
N ILE A 231 26.89 -11.19 22.16
CA ILE A 231 26.70 -10.09 21.21
C ILE A 231 26.05 -8.86 21.85
N ILE A 232 25.18 -9.05 22.86
CA ILE A 232 24.51 -7.96 23.56
C ILE A 232 25.47 -7.31 24.56
N ARG A 233 26.24 -8.11 25.31
CA ARG A 233 27.28 -7.59 26.21
C ARG A 233 28.33 -6.78 25.46
N GLU A 234 28.81 -7.31 24.34
CA GLU A 234 29.82 -6.64 23.50
C GLU A 234 29.30 -5.29 22.99
N THR A 235 28.10 -5.26 22.39
CA THR A 235 27.46 -4.02 21.94
C THR A 235 27.28 -3.03 23.08
N ALA A 236 26.85 -3.49 24.26
CA ALA A 236 26.66 -2.63 25.42
C ALA A 236 27.97 -2.03 25.96
N ILE A 237 29.04 -2.83 26.06
CA ILE A 237 30.37 -2.39 26.50
C ILE A 237 30.94 -1.36 25.52
N GLN A 238 30.88 -1.65 24.21
CA GLN A 238 31.38 -0.76 23.16
C GLN A 238 30.65 0.60 23.19
N ARG A 239 29.32 0.59 23.24
CA ARG A 239 28.54 1.84 23.29
C ARG A 239 28.71 2.59 24.61
N LEU A 240 28.86 1.88 25.73
CA LEU A 240 29.09 2.52 27.03
C LEU A 240 30.47 3.19 27.09
N ALA A 241 31.48 2.64 26.40
CA ALA A 241 32.78 3.30 26.24
C ALA A 241 32.64 4.58 25.41
N HIS A 242 31.92 4.52 24.27
CA HIS A 242 31.71 5.69 23.42
C HIS A 242 30.90 6.80 24.09
N LEU A 243 29.89 6.47 24.91
CA LEU A 243 29.11 7.47 25.65
C LEU A 243 29.85 8.09 26.85
N LYS A 244 31.05 7.62 27.21
CA LYS A 244 31.88 8.21 28.28
C LYS A 244 32.82 9.31 27.77
N GLU A 245 33.11 9.32 26.47
CA GLU A 245 33.81 10.39 25.75
C GLU A 245 32.86 11.57 25.51
#